data_AF-A0A1H1S5R6-F1
#
_entry.id   AF-A0A1H1S5R6-F1
#
_cell.length_a   1.000
_cell.length_b   1.000
_cell.length_c   1.000
_cell.angle_alpha   90.00
_cell.angle_beta   90.00
_cell.angle_gamma   90.00
#
_symmetry.space_group_name_H-M   'P 1'
#
loop_
_entity.id
_entity.type
_entity.pdbx_description
1 polymer ?
#
loop_
_entity_poly.entity_id
_entity_poly.type
_entity_poly.pdbx_seq_one_letter_code
_entity_poly.pdbx_strand_id
1 'polypeptide(L)'
;MKSLFVKFFMVAVFISIFFQSVALAGSNPVLKFNSKTINSDVPSKLVNNRVLVPIRIISEQLGHTVKWDRVNNAVIINPSKGDGNVTPSPRKIQLVINGKKVTTDVAPQIVRGRVMVPIRVISESLNANVLWDVKSKEVLIVELDQLVQDSAQSIRTFVQWATATYNNPDGELETEEFNKWVNQKLNEVGASKTAVLMNKKVLERMYSSQIKNDSELANIYSLISDATKLMEYKSMQHNIILEDNAETKLEDISKKLDAISQ
;
A
#
# COMPACT_ATOMS: atom_id res chain seq x y z
N MET A 1 -14.40 -13.91 -73.04
CA MET A 1 -13.41 -12.83 -73.30
C MET A 1 -14.03 -11.49 -72.97
N LYS A 2 -13.27 -10.58 -72.33
CA LYS A 2 -13.64 -9.26 -71.76
C LYS A 2 -14.17 -9.36 -70.31
N SER A 3 -13.56 -8.79 -69.27
CA SER A 3 -12.36 -7.97 -69.14
C SER A 3 -11.84 -8.05 -67.71
N LEU A 4 -10.58 -8.46 -67.56
CA LEU A 4 -9.84 -8.73 -66.33
C LEU A 4 -9.21 -7.45 -65.73
N PHE A 5 -9.90 -6.29 -65.78
CA PHE A 5 -9.24 -4.98 -65.59
C PHE A 5 -9.83 -4.04 -64.51
N VAL A 6 -10.74 -4.49 -63.64
CA VAL A 6 -11.33 -3.65 -62.56
C VAL A 6 -10.67 -3.92 -61.19
N LYS A 7 -9.51 -4.59 -61.15
CA LYS A 7 -8.84 -4.99 -59.90
C LYS A 7 -7.85 -3.98 -59.30
N PHE A 8 -7.78 -2.72 -59.74
CA PHE A 8 -6.69 -1.85 -59.27
C PHE A 8 -7.01 -0.39 -58.91
N PHE A 9 -8.28 0.03 -58.79
CA PHE A 9 -8.57 1.43 -58.43
C PHE A 9 -9.81 1.61 -57.56
N MET A 10 -9.87 0.88 -56.44
CA MET A 10 -10.80 1.16 -55.35
C MET A 10 -10.15 0.87 -53.98
N VAL A 11 -8.91 1.35 -53.81
CA VAL A 11 -8.14 1.29 -52.55
C VAL A 11 -7.70 2.71 -52.11
N ALA A 12 -8.20 3.76 -52.75
CA ALA A 12 -7.87 5.13 -52.38
C ALA A 12 -8.82 5.67 -51.29
N VAL A 13 -8.34 5.59 -50.05
CA VAL A 13 -8.49 6.64 -49.02
C VAL A 13 -9.92 6.93 -48.54
N PHE A 14 -10.54 5.96 -47.87
CA PHE A 14 -11.62 6.22 -46.90
C PHE A 14 -11.34 5.55 -45.55
N ILE A 15 -10.06 5.54 -45.18
CA ILE A 15 -9.59 5.20 -43.83
C ILE A 15 -8.87 6.45 -43.33
N SER A 16 -9.61 7.55 -43.20
CA SER A 16 -9.29 8.54 -42.17
C SER A 16 -9.63 7.87 -40.83
N ILE A 17 -8.76 6.95 -40.41
CA ILE A 17 -8.66 6.62 -38.99
C ILE A 17 -8.21 7.93 -38.36
N PHE A 18 -9.19 8.64 -37.80
CA PHE A 18 -9.00 9.38 -36.59
C PHE A 18 -8.20 8.48 -35.64
N PHE A 19 -6.88 8.60 -35.67
CA PHE A 19 -6.05 8.30 -34.51
C PHE A 19 -6.40 9.41 -33.50
N GLN A 20 -7.60 9.35 -32.96
CA GLN A 20 -7.81 9.89 -31.63
C GLN A 20 -6.94 9.01 -30.76
N SER A 21 -5.77 9.55 -30.40
CA SER A 21 -5.02 9.06 -29.28
C SER A 21 -6.02 8.86 -28.15
N VAL A 22 -6.35 7.60 -27.84
CA VAL A 22 -6.94 7.30 -26.55
C VAL A 22 -5.83 7.64 -25.58
N ALA A 23 -5.85 8.88 -25.08
CA ALA A 23 -5.09 9.22 -23.90
C ALA A 23 -5.59 8.22 -22.85
N LEU A 24 -4.77 7.22 -22.53
CA LEU A 24 -5.00 6.34 -21.40
C LEU A 24 -5.05 7.28 -20.19
N ALA A 25 -6.26 7.66 -19.80
CA ALA A 25 -6.49 8.41 -18.58
C ALA A 25 -5.84 7.58 -17.48
N GLY A 26 -4.71 8.07 -16.96
CA GLY A 26 -3.98 7.33 -15.95
C GLY A 26 -4.92 7.03 -14.80
N SER A 27 -4.96 5.77 -14.37
CA SER A 27 -5.74 5.36 -13.20
C SER A 27 -5.50 6.30 -12.01
N ASN A 28 -6.58 6.61 -11.28
CA ASN A 28 -6.53 7.40 -10.07
C ASN A 28 -5.69 6.68 -9.00
N PRO A 29 -4.94 7.41 -8.16
CA PRO A 29 -4.23 6.79 -7.03
C PRO A 29 -5.18 5.99 -6.13
N VAL A 30 -4.77 4.76 -5.78
CA VAL A 30 -5.52 3.88 -4.87
C VAL A 30 -5.05 4.14 -3.44
N LEU A 31 -5.99 4.29 -2.50
CA LEU A 31 -5.69 4.46 -1.08
C LEU A 31 -5.75 3.12 -0.36
N LYS A 32 -4.74 2.84 0.46
CA LYS A 32 -4.70 1.68 1.35
C LYS A 32 -4.39 2.13 2.78
N PHE A 33 -5.05 1.49 3.74
CA PHE A 33 -4.79 1.61 5.18
C PHE A 33 -4.52 0.21 5.73
N ASN A 34 -3.35 0.00 6.34
CA ASN A 34 -2.92 -1.31 6.82
C ASN A 34 -3.14 -2.42 5.76
N SER A 35 -2.62 -2.18 4.55
CA SER A 35 -2.74 -3.03 3.36
C SER A 35 -4.15 -3.21 2.76
N LYS A 36 -5.20 -2.75 3.43
CA LYS A 36 -6.58 -2.83 2.94
C LYS A 36 -6.96 -1.61 2.14
N THR A 37 -7.61 -1.80 1.00
CA THR A 37 -8.10 -0.69 0.16
C THR A 37 -9.16 0.12 0.91
N ILE A 38 -8.97 1.44 0.98
CA ILE A 38 -9.98 2.36 1.48
C ILE A 38 -10.99 2.63 0.35
N ASN A 39 -12.21 2.15 0.53
CA ASN A 39 -13.31 2.47 -0.39
C ASN A 39 -13.78 3.90 -0.13
N SER A 40 -13.47 4.81 -1.04
CA SER A 40 -13.97 6.18 -1.02
C SER A 40 -14.96 6.44 -2.16
N ASP A 41 -16.02 7.18 -1.85
CA ASP A 41 -16.98 7.68 -2.82
C ASP A 41 -16.41 8.76 -3.76
N VAL A 42 -15.26 9.33 -3.40
CA VAL A 42 -14.51 10.28 -4.23
C VAL A 42 -13.09 9.75 -4.43
N PRO A 43 -12.69 9.42 -5.67
CA PRO A 43 -11.36 8.90 -5.92
C PRO A 43 -10.29 9.95 -5.64
N SER A 44 -9.12 9.50 -5.20
CA SER A 44 -7.92 10.34 -5.09
C SER A 44 -7.54 10.90 -6.46
N LYS A 45 -6.82 12.02 -6.46
CA LYS A 45 -6.41 12.71 -7.70
C LYS A 45 -4.95 13.10 -7.66
N LEU A 46 -4.28 13.03 -8.81
CA LEU A 46 -2.96 13.64 -8.97
C LEU A 46 -3.15 15.06 -9.50
N VAL A 47 -2.80 16.08 -8.70
CA VAL A 47 -2.91 17.50 -9.07
C VAL A 47 -1.58 18.17 -8.75
N ASN A 48 -0.96 18.86 -9.72
CA ASN A 48 0.32 19.55 -9.54
C ASN A 48 1.40 18.67 -8.88
N ASN A 49 1.49 17.40 -9.32
CA ASN A 49 2.41 16.41 -8.75
C ASN A 49 2.22 16.17 -7.22
N ARG A 50 0.98 16.32 -6.73
CA ARG A 50 0.55 15.94 -5.39
C ARG A 50 -0.62 14.98 -5.50
N VAL A 51 -0.60 13.93 -4.68
CA VAL A 51 -1.76 13.06 -4.52
C VAL A 51 -2.70 13.70 -3.53
N LEU A 52 -3.88 14.09 -4.01
CA LEU A 52 -4.96 14.67 -3.24
C LEU A 52 -5.94 13.58 -2.86
N VAL A 53 -6.30 13.57 -1.58
CA VAL A 53 -7.10 12.52 -0.97
C VAL A 53 -8.21 13.12 -0.11
N PRO A 54 -9.36 12.44 0.06
CA PRO A 54 -10.41 12.92 0.94
C PRO A 54 -9.92 12.91 2.40
N ILE A 55 -9.79 14.09 3.01
CA ILE A 55 -9.16 14.21 4.33
C ILE A 55 -9.93 13.44 5.41
N ARG A 56 -11.27 13.46 5.34
CA ARG A 56 -12.16 12.89 6.36
C ARG A 56 -11.94 11.38 6.52
N ILE A 57 -12.09 10.62 5.42
CA ILE A 57 -12.07 9.16 5.49
C ILE A 57 -10.74 8.64 6.05
N ILE A 58 -9.63 9.27 5.66
CA ILE A 58 -8.30 8.88 6.15
C ILE A 58 -8.13 9.25 7.63
N SER A 59 -8.55 10.46 8.02
CA SER A 59 -8.42 10.90 9.41
C SER A 59 -9.28 10.05 10.35
N GLU A 60 -10.49 9.66 9.93
CA GLU A 60 -11.37 8.79 10.69
C GLU A 60 -10.82 7.35 10.79
N GLN A 61 -10.17 6.82 9.73
CA GLN A 61 -9.46 5.53 9.81
C GLN A 61 -8.30 5.57 10.82
N LEU A 62 -7.61 6.71 10.94
CA LEU A 62 -6.56 6.97 11.95
C LEU A 62 -7.12 7.29 13.35
N GLY A 63 -8.43 7.10 13.58
CA GLY A 63 -9.07 7.33 14.88
C GLY A 63 -9.33 8.80 15.24
N HIS A 64 -9.15 9.73 14.30
CA HIS A 64 -9.41 11.15 14.53
C HIS A 64 -10.85 11.54 14.21
N THR A 65 -11.33 12.56 14.92
CA THR A 65 -12.67 13.13 14.67
C THR A 65 -12.58 14.31 13.73
N VAL A 66 -13.52 14.42 12.79
CA VAL A 66 -13.50 15.45 11.74
C VAL A 66 -14.79 16.25 11.70
N LYS A 67 -14.67 17.56 11.94
CA LYS A 67 -15.76 18.54 11.86
C LYS A 67 -15.57 19.43 10.63
N TRP A 68 -16.68 19.72 9.95
CA TRP A 68 -16.74 20.80 8.96
C TRP A 68 -17.37 22.03 9.60
N ASP A 69 -16.64 23.14 9.65
CA ASP A 69 -17.15 24.45 10.01
C ASP A 69 -17.54 25.21 8.74
N ARG A 70 -18.85 25.28 8.49
CA ARG A 70 -19.41 25.97 7.32
C ARG A 70 -19.21 27.48 7.38
N VAL A 71 -19.28 28.07 8.56
CA VAL A 71 -19.21 29.53 8.73
C VAL A 71 -17.79 30.01 8.41
N ASN A 72 -16.80 29.29 8.91
CA ASN A 72 -15.39 29.64 8.72
C ASN A 72 -14.73 28.95 7.52
N ASN A 73 -15.48 28.11 6.79
CA ASN A 73 -15.02 27.31 5.65
C ASN A 73 -13.78 26.47 6.02
N ALA A 74 -13.89 25.70 7.10
CA ALA A 74 -12.75 25.02 7.71
C ALA A 74 -13.02 23.53 8.01
N VAL A 75 -12.02 22.69 7.72
CA VAL A 75 -11.94 21.33 8.26
C VAL A 75 -11.21 21.41 9.59
N ILE A 76 -11.83 20.89 10.65
CA ILE A 76 -11.26 20.82 11.99
C ILE A 76 -11.11 19.35 12.36
N ILE A 77 -9.88 18.91 12.61
CA ILE A 77 -9.55 17.56 13.08
C ILE A 77 -9.20 17.61 14.56
N ASN A 78 -9.78 16.69 15.33
CA ASN A 78 -9.73 16.63 16.80
C ASN A 78 -10.20 17.94 17.45
N PRO A 79 -11.46 18.34 17.20
CA PRO A 79 -12.00 19.60 17.69
C PRO A 79 -12.01 19.64 19.22
N SER A 80 -11.38 20.67 19.77
CA SER A 80 -11.34 21.02 21.18
C SER A 80 -12.09 22.32 21.46
N LYS A 81 -12.48 22.54 22.73
CA LYS A 81 -13.08 23.82 23.15
C LYS A 81 -12.04 24.93 22.95
N GLY A 82 -12.29 25.84 22.01
CA GLY A 82 -11.38 26.97 21.72
C GLY A 82 -10.65 26.90 20.38
N ASP A 83 -10.77 25.81 19.61
CA ASP A 83 -10.22 25.71 18.24
C ASP A 83 -10.85 26.71 17.25
N GLY A 84 -11.82 27.50 17.74
CA GLY A 84 -12.60 28.51 17.05
C GLY A 84 -11.92 29.86 16.80
N ASN A 85 -10.60 30.02 17.00
CA ASN A 85 -9.87 31.17 16.44
C ASN A 85 -9.62 31.01 14.92
N VAL A 86 -10.56 30.35 14.23
CA VAL A 86 -10.60 30.28 12.78
C VAL A 86 -11.28 31.56 12.30
N THR A 87 -10.49 32.46 11.72
CA THR A 87 -11.03 33.66 11.09
C THR A 87 -11.87 33.27 9.87
N PRO A 88 -13.09 33.82 9.67
CA PRO A 88 -13.91 33.54 8.49
C PRO A 88 -13.14 33.71 7.18
N SER A 89 -13.22 32.72 6.28
CA SER A 89 -12.56 32.76 4.97
C SER A 89 -13.48 32.17 3.89
N PRO A 90 -14.42 32.96 3.34
CA PRO A 90 -15.42 32.45 2.40
C PRO A 90 -14.83 31.93 1.08
N ARG A 91 -13.59 32.28 0.74
CA ARG A 91 -12.94 31.89 -0.53
C ARG A 91 -11.90 30.79 -0.40
N LYS A 92 -11.36 30.53 0.79
CA LYS A 92 -10.31 29.53 1.01
C LYS A 92 -10.70 28.54 2.08
N ILE A 93 -10.56 27.26 1.78
CA ILE A 93 -10.74 26.19 2.75
C ILE A 93 -9.57 26.21 3.72
N GLN A 94 -9.87 26.26 5.01
CA GLN A 94 -8.88 26.24 6.08
C GLN A 94 -8.76 24.83 6.66
N LEU A 95 -7.55 24.47 7.08
CA LEU A 95 -7.29 23.23 7.82
C LEU A 95 -6.85 23.60 9.23
N VAL A 96 -7.52 23.02 10.22
CA VAL A 96 -7.15 23.12 11.63
C VAL A 96 -7.02 21.71 12.16
N ILE A 97 -5.84 21.35 12.64
CA ILE A 97 -5.53 20.00 13.11
C ILE A 97 -4.92 20.13 14.49
N ASN A 98 -5.51 19.49 15.50
CA ASN A 98 -5.05 19.57 16.89
C ASN A 98 -4.93 21.04 17.37
N GLY A 99 -5.94 21.87 17.07
CA GLY A 99 -5.96 23.30 17.40
C GLY A 99 -5.00 24.20 16.59
N LYS A 100 -4.20 23.65 15.68
CA LYS A 100 -3.22 24.41 14.88
C LYS A 100 -3.67 24.57 13.43
N LYS A 101 -3.49 25.77 12.88
CA LYS A 101 -3.76 26.05 11.47
C LYS A 101 -2.66 25.41 10.60
N VAL A 102 -3.07 24.62 9.61
CA VAL A 102 -2.19 23.93 8.68
C VAL A 102 -2.27 24.58 7.30
N THR A 103 -1.12 24.88 6.73
CA THR A 103 -0.98 25.40 5.36
C THR A 103 -0.50 24.31 4.41
N THR A 104 -0.89 24.40 3.15
CA THR A 104 -0.54 23.42 2.13
C THR A 104 0.01 24.11 0.87
N ASP A 105 0.92 23.45 0.18
CA ASP A 105 1.50 23.92 -1.09
C ASP A 105 0.49 23.81 -2.26
N VAL A 106 -0.36 22.79 -2.24
CA VAL A 106 -1.57 22.71 -3.07
C VAL A 106 -2.78 22.96 -2.19
N ALA A 107 -3.53 24.02 -2.50
CA ALA A 107 -4.68 24.44 -1.72
C ALA A 107 -5.73 23.31 -1.60
N PRO A 108 -6.38 23.15 -0.44
CA PRO A 108 -7.49 22.22 -0.31
C PRO A 108 -8.61 22.57 -1.29
N GLN A 109 -9.29 21.56 -1.81
CA GLN A 109 -10.38 21.74 -2.77
C GLN A 109 -11.57 20.86 -2.43
N ILE A 110 -12.78 21.30 -2.78
CA ILE A 110 -13.98 20.46 -2.68
C ILE A 110 -14.19 19.74 -4.01
N VAL A 111 -14.21 18.40 -3.96
CA VAL A 111 -14.56 17.54 -5.10
C VAL A 111 -15.74 16.68 -4.67
N ARG A 112 -16.87 16.80 -5.38
CA ARG A 112 -18.10 16.03 -5.10
C ARG A 112 -18.50 16.09 -3.61
N GLY A 113 -18.38 17.26 -2.98
CA GLY A 113 -18.73 17.44 -1.58
C GLY A 113 -17.74 16.85 -0.56
N ARG A 114 -16.54 16.45 -0.98
CA ARG A 114 -15.44 16.03 -0.10
C ARG A 114 -14.30 17.03 -0.17
N VAL A 115 -13.71 17.36 0.97
CA VAL A 115 -12.49 18.18 1.02
C VAL A 115 -11.29 17.29 0.72
N MET A 116 -10.60 17.62 -0.37
CA MET A 116 -9.40 16.95 -0.84
C MET A 116 -8.18 17.75 -0.41
N VAL A 117 -7.19 17.07 0.16
CA VAL A 117 -5.91 17.67 0.59
C VAL A 117 -4.73 16.84 0.10
N PRO A 118 -3.53 17.44 -0.05
CA PRO A 118 -2.32 16.65 -0.29
C PRO A 118 -2.13 15.62 0.80
N ILE A 119 -1.81 14.36 0.43
CA ILE A 119 -1.59 13.27 1.40
C ILE A 119 -0.52 13.61 2.46
N ARG A 120 0.44 14.47 2.12
CA ARG A 120 1.45 14.99 3.05
C ARG A 120 0.83 15.63 4.30
N VAL A 121 -0.33 16.27 4.19
CA VAL A 121 -1.06 16.84 5.34
C VAL A 121 -1.35 15.77 6.38
N ILE A 122 -1.81 14.60 5.93
CA ILE A 122 -2.08 13.46 6.80
C ILE A 122 -0.77 13.02 7.45
N SER A 123 0.29 12.84 6.66
CA SER A 123 1.57 12.36 7.18
C SER A 123 2.16 13.28 8.25
N GLU A 124 2.23 14.58 7.98
CA GLU A 124 2.90 15.54 8.86
C GLU A 124 2.02 15.96 10.04
N SER A 125 0.72 16.16 9.82
CA SER A 125 -0.16 16.74 10.86
C SER A 125 -0.82 15.70 11.76
N LEU A 126 -0.96 14.46 11.28
CA LEU A 126 -1.54 13.33 12.02
C LEU A 126 -0.49 12.29 12.41
N ASN A 127 0.80 12.61 12.21
CA ASN A 127 1.92 11.70 12.47
C ASN A 127 1.74 10.33 11.80
N ALA A 128 1.13 10.33 10.61
CA ALA A 128 0.82 9.11 9.89
C ALA A 128 1.99 8.71 8.99
N ASN A 129 2.30 7.43 9.01
CA ASN A 129 3.27 6.83 8.12
C ASN A 129 2.62 6.60 6.76
N VAL A 130 3.04 7.38 5.75
CA VAL A 130 2.56 7.30 4.36
C VAL A 130 3.67 6.91 3.40
N LEU A 131 3.43 5.87 2.61
CA LEU A 131 4.24 5.48 1.45
C LEU A 131 3.47 5.77 0.15
N TRP A 132 4.15 6.34 -0.83
CA TRP A 132 3.65 6.49 -2.20
C TRP A 132 4.43 5.59 -3.15
N ASP A 133 3.76 4.64 -3.79
CA ASP A 133 4.32 3.83 -4.87
C ASP A 133 3.93 4.40 -6.23
N VAL A 134 4.92 4.92 -6.95
CA VAL A 134 4.73 5.56 -8.26
C VAL A 134 4.30 4.55 -9.33
N LYS A 135 4.78 3.29 -9.26
CA LYS A 135 4.53 2.26 -10.27
C LYS A 135 3.11 1.73 -10.18
N SER A 136 2.68 1.34 -8.97
CA SER A 136 1.32 0.85 -8.74
C SER A 136 0.30 1.96 -8.54
N LYS A 137 0.76 3.22 -8.36
CA LYS A 137 -0.06 4.38 -8.00
C LYS A 137 -0.83 4.15 -6.70
N GLU A 138 -0.16 3.57 -5.72
CA GLU A 138 -0.76 3.27 -4.42
C GLU A 138 -0.22 4.21 -3.35
N VAL A 139 -1.14 4.81 -2.60
CA VAL A 139 -0.85 5.48 -1.32
C VAL A 139 -1.14 4.47 -0.23
N LEU A 140 -0.11 4.05 0.50
CA LEU A 140 -0.22 3.14 1.62
C LEU A 140 0.00 3.90 2.93
N ILE A 141 -0.97 3.85 3.82
CA ILE A 141 -0.92 4.38 5.18
C ILE A 141 -0.77 3.18 6.12
N VAL A 142 0.19 3.26 7.04
CA VAL A 142 0.60 2.12 7.86
C VAL A 142 0.70 2.52 9.31
N GLU A 143 0.08 1.75 10.19
CA GLU A 143 0.33 1.80 11.63
C GLU A 143 1.46 0.85 12.00
N LEU A 144 2.35 1.27 12.90
CA LEU A 144 3.52 0.49 13.27
C LEU A 144 3.11 -0.86 13.88
N ASP A 145 2.22 -0.85 14.86
CA ASP A 145 1.79 -2.06 15.56
C ASP A 145 1.12 -3.05 14.59
N GLN A 146 0.27 -2.55 13.68
CA GLN A 146 -0.36 -3.40 12.68
C GLN A 146 0.68 -3.94 11.68
N LEU A 147 1.67 -3.14 11.27
CA LEU A 147 2.76 -3.59 10.40
C LEU A 147 3.59 -4.69 11.07
N VAL A 148 3.88 -4.53 12.36
CA VAL A 148 4.58 -5.50 13.19
C VAL A 148 3.80 -6.82 13.21
N GLN A 149 2.51 -6.77 13.53
CA GLN A 149 1.64 -7.95 13.59
C GLN A 149 1.47 -8.63 12.23
N ASP A 150 1.22 -7.85 11.17
CA ASP A 150 1.11 -8.34 9.79
C ASP A 150 2.42 -9.01 9.35
N SER A 151 3.57 -8.40 9.67
CA SER A 151 4.88 -8.96 9.36
C SER A 151 5.13 -10.27 10.10
N ALA A 152 4.86 -10.29 11.41
CA ALA A 152 5.02 -11.49 12.23
C ALA A 152 4.14 -12.63 11.70
N GLN A 153 2.90 -12.33 11.33
CA GLN A 153 1.98 -13.31 10.76
C GLN A 153 2.46 -13.83 9.40
N SER A 154 2.90 -12.96 8.50
CA SER A 154 3.43 -13.37 7.19
C SER A 154 4.68 -14.24 7.33
N ILE A 155 5.56 -13.96 8.30
CA ILE A 155 6.74 -14.79 8.59
C ILE A 155 6.32 -16.13 9.18
N ARG A 156 5.38 -16.17 10.13
CA ARG A 156 4.85 -17.43 10.69
C ARG A 156 4.31 -18.34 9.59
N THR A 157 3.49 -17.80 8.69
CA THR A 157 2.94 -18.55 7.55
C THR A 157 4.05 -19.05 6.62
N PHE A 158 5.07 -18.23 6.35
CA PHE A 158 6.23 -18.66 5.56
C PHE A 158 7.01 -19.80 6.24
N VAL A 159 7.27 -19.69 7.54
CA VAL A 159 8.00 -20.71 8.32
C VAL A 159 7.23 -22.02 8.35
N GLN A 160 5.91 -21.97 8.58
CA GLN A 160 5.04 -23.15 8.54
C GLN A 160 5.10 -23.85 7.18
N TRP A 161 4.99 -23.08 6.09
CA TRP A 161 5.11 -23.61 4.73
C TRP A 161 6.49 -24.24 4.46
N ALA A 162 7.57 -23.55 4.82
CA ALA A 162 8.94 -24.01 4.59
C ALA A 162 9.22 -25.29 5.38
N THR A 163 8.76 -25.36 6.62
CA THR A 163 8.88 -26.54 7.50
C THR A 163 8.09 -27.73 6.95
N ALA A 164 6.85 -27.51 6.48
CA ALA A 164 6.04 -28.55 5.86
C ALA A 164 6.67 -29.09 4.57
N THR A 165 7.33 -28.22 3.79
CA THR A 165 8.07 -28.61 2.59
C THR A 165 9.33 -29.40 2.93
N TYR A 166 10.00 -29.07 4.04
CA TYR A 166 11.23 -29.74 4.49
C TYR A 166 10.97 -31.15 5.06
N ASN A 167 9.92 -31.32 5.86
CA ASN A 167 9.60 -32.60 6.52
C ASN A 167 9.01 -33.67 5.58
N ASN A 168 8.89 -33.38 4.28
CA ASN A 168 8.43 -34.33 3.28
C ASN A 168 9.35 -34.36 2.04
N PRO A 169 10.58 -34.89 2.16
CA PRO A 169 11.55 -34.89 1.06
C PRO A 169 11.23 -35.89 -0.07
N ASP A 170 10.44 -36.95 0.20
CA ASP A 170 10.13 -38.04 -0.75
C ASP A 170 8.62 -38.31 -0.99
N GLY A 171 7.69 -37.73 -0.22
CA GLY A 171 6.28 -38.11 -0.30
C GLY A 171 5.50 -37.31 -1.34
N GLU A 172 5.02 -37.99 -2.38
CA GLU A 172 4.06 -37.53 -3.39
C GLU A 172 3.26 -36.27 -3.01
N LEU A 173 3.76 -35.10 -3.41
CA LEU A 173 3.04 -33.81 -3.35
C LEU A 173 2.72 -33.35 -4.78
N GLU A 174 2.09 -34.23 -5.56
CA GLU A 174 1.45 -33.87 -6.84
C GLU A 174 -0.08 -33.95 -6.77
N THR A 175 -0.69 -33.87 -5.57
CA THR A 175 -2.15 -33.75 -5.57
C THR A 175 -2.54 -32.36 -6.05
N GLU A 176 -3.41 -32.33 -7.07
CA GLU A 176 -4.04 -31.12 -7.56
C GLU A 176 -4.69 -30.33 -6.40
N GLU A 177 -5.15 -31.03 -5.35
CA GLU A 177 -5.66 -30.44 -4.11
C GLU A 177 -4.60 -29.75 -3.25
N PHE A 178 -3.39 -30.32 -3.09
CA PHE A 178 -2.30 -29.64 -2.38
C PHE A 178 -1.81 -28.42 -3.15
N ASN A 179 -1.61 -28.56 -4.46
CA ASN A 179 -1.25 -27.42 -5.32
C ASN A 179 -2.36 -26.36 -5.36
N LYS A 180 -3.63 -26.76 -5.34
CA LYS A 180 -4.77 -25.85 -5.25
C LYS A 180 -4.87 -25.19 -3.88
N TRP A 181 -4.60 -25.91 -2.79
CA TRP A 181 -4.55 -25.36 -1.43
C TRP A 181 -3.37 -24.40 -1.25
N VAL A 182 -2.18 -24.74 -1.77
CA VAL A 182 -0.98 -23.88 -1.77
C VAL A 182 -1.22 -22.65 -2.63
N ASN A 183 -1.73 -22.78 -3.85
CA ASN A 183 -2.03 -21.63 -4.70
C ASN A 183 -3.19 -20.79 -4.15
N GLN A 184 -4.18 -21.41 -3.51
CA GLN A 184 -5.24 -20.70 -2.79
C GLN A 184 -4.65 -19.93 -1.62
N LYS A 185 -3.80 -20.55 -0.81
CA LYS A 185 -3.11 -19.87 0.29
C LYS A 185 -2.17 -18.79 -0.23
N LEU A 186 -1.40 -19.01 -1.28
CA LEU A 186 -0.54 -17.99 -1.91
C LEU A 186 -1.33 -16.86 -2.59
N ASN A 187 -2.57 -17.10 -3.04
CA ASN A 187 -3.45 -16.07 -3.57
C ASN A 187 -4.17 -15.28 -2.46
N GLU A 188 -4.59 -15.95 -1.38
CA GLU A 188 -4.97 -15.30 -0.11
C GLU A 188 -3.78 -14.51 0.46
N VAL A 189 -2.57 -15.01 0.20
CA VAL A 189 -1.27 -14.53 0.66
C VAL A 189 -0.46 -13.96 -0.51
N GLY A 190 -1.12 -13.19 -1.38
CA GLY A 190 -0.44 -12.11 -2.13
C GLY A 190 0.38 -11.17 -1.21
N ALA A 191 0.28 -11.41 0.10
CA ALA A 191 0.94 -10.85 1.25
C ALA A 191 2.02 -11.70 1.98
N SER A 192 2.67 -12.76 1.45
CA SER A 192 3.86 -13.36 2.15
C SER A 192 5.18 -12.94 1.54
N LYS A 193 5.53 -13.35 0.32
CA LYS A 193 6.78 -12.86 -0.30
C LYS A 193 6.67 -11.36 -0.59
N THR A 194 5.62 -10.97 -1.29
CA THR A 194 5.40 -9.55 -1.63
C THR A 194 5.15 -8.70 -0.39
N ALA A 195 4.41 -9.16 0.64
CA ALA A 195 4.30 -8.34 1.85
C ALA A 195 5.55 -8.40 2.73
N VAL A 196 6.29 -9.50 2.85
CA VAL A 196 7.56 -9.49 3.60
C VAL A 196 8.54 -8.53 2.93
N LEU A 197 8.65 -8.52 1.59
CA LEU A 197 9.44 -7.52 0.86
C LEU A 197 8.87 -6.10 0.98
N MET A 198 7.55 -5.94 0.97
CA MET A 198 6.91 -4.64 1.13
C MET A 198 7.09 -4.09 2.54
N ASN A 199 6.89 -4.92 3.57
CA ASN A 199 7.08 -4.60 4.97
C ASN A 199 8.54 -4.26 5.24
N LYS A 200 9.50 -5.01 4.65
CA LYS A 200 10.92 -4.64 4.66
C LYS A 200 11.13 -3.24 4.09
N LYS A 201 10.61 -2.97 2.88
CA LYS A 201 10.72 -1.65 2.24
C LYS A 201 10.06 -0.54 3.05
N VAL A 202 8.91 -0.80 3.66
CA VAL A 202 8.17 0.12 4.53
C VAL A 202 9.01 0.44 5.76
N LEU A 203 9.55 -0.58 6.46
CA LEU A 203 10.43 -0.41 7.61
C LEU A 203 11.69 0.39 7.27
N GLU A 204 12.37 0.04 6.17
CA GLU A 204 13.58 0.75 5.73
C GLU A 204 13.30 2.21 5.35
N ARG A 205 12.17 2.48 4.70
CA ARG A 205 11.84 3.84 4.26
C ARG A 205 11.27 4.73 5.36
N MET A 206 10.53 4.15 6.30
CA MET A 206 9.67 4.92 7.20
C MET A 206 10.13 4.85 8.66
N TYR A 207 10.82 3.77 9.01
CA TYR A 207 11.18 3.48 10.40
C TYR A 207 12.67 3.24 10.60
N SER A 208 13.53 3.53 9.61
CA SER A 208 14.98 3.29 9.69
C SER A 208 15.68 3.98 10.86
N SER A 209 15.14 5.10 11.37
CA SER A 209 15.66 5.76 12.57
C SER A 209 15.17 5.07 13.85
N GLN A 210 13.90 4.68 13.91
CA GLN A 210 13.27 4.01 15.04
C GLN A 210 13.84 2.60 15.24
N ILE A 211 14.14 1.88 14.17
CA ILE A 211 14.79 0.55 14.19
C ILE A 211 16.10 0.56 14.99
N LYS A 212 16.82 1.69 15.05
CA LYS A 212 18.09 1.78 15.81
C LYS A 212 17.89 1.89 17.32
N ASN A 213 16.72 2.36 17.75
CA ASN A 213 16.46 2.77 19.12
C ASN A 213 15.36 1.92 19.80
N ASP A 214 14.66 1.11 19.02
CA ASP A 214 13.57 0.23 19.47
C ASP A 214 13.98 -1.23 19.25
N SER A 215 14.20 -1.96 20.35
CA SER A 215 14.67 -3.35 20.31
C SER A 215 13.66 -4.31 19.71
N GLU A 216 12.36 -4.06 19.90
CA GLU A 216 11.30 -4.89 19.34
C GLU A 216 11.25 -4.71 17.82
N LEU A 217 11.31 -3.46 17.37
CA LEU A 217 11.32 -3.14 15.96
C LEU A 217 12.61 -3.61 15.25
N ALA A 218 13.75 -3.54 15.94
CA ALA A 218 15.02 -4.08 15.46
C ALA A 218 14.94 -5.61 15.26
N ASN A 219 14.35 -6.33 16.23
CA ASN A 219 14.16 -7.77 16.14
C ASN A 219 13.26 -8.15 14.96
N ILE A 220 12.14 -7.44 14.79
CA ILE A 220 11.22 -7.66 13.66
C ILE A 220 11.90 -7.38 12.33
N TYR A 221 12.66 -6.29 12.23
CA TYR A 221 13.43 -5.98 11.03
C TYR A 221 14.46 -7.08 10.71
N SER A 222 15.16 -7.60 11.72
CA SER A 222 16.08 -8.73 11.54
C SER A 222 15.36 -9.97 11.01
N LEU A 223 14.22 -10.34 11.62
CA LEU A 223 13.41 -11.49 11.20
C LEU A 223 12.92 -11.35 9.76
N ILE A 224 12.44 -10.16 9.38
CA ILE A 224 12.03 -9.86 8.01
C ILE A 224 13.22 -9.98 7.05
N SER A 225 14.39 -9.47 7.44
CA SER A 225 15.59 -9.55 6.63
C SER A 225 16.06 -11.00 6.43
N ASP A 226 16.03 -11.81 7.47
CA ASP A 226 16.42 -13.23 7.43
C ASP A 226 15.42 -14.05 6.60
N ALA A 227 14.11 -13.83 6.79
CA ALA A 227 13.08 -14.40 5.93
C ALA A 227 13.25 -13.98 4.45
N THR A 228 13.63 -12.73 4.18
CA THR A 228 13.88 -12.24 2.81
C THR A 228 15.07 -12.95 2.16
N LYS A 229 16.17 -13.16 2.88
CA LYS A 229 17.34 -13.88 2.37
C LYS A 229 16.99 -15.33 2.00
N LEU A 230 16.21 -16.02 2.85
CA LEU A 230 15.71 -17.37 2.57
C LEU A 230 14.85 -17.42 1.29
N MET A 231 14.13 -16.34 0.96
CA MET A 231 13.31 -16.24 -0.25
C MET A 231 14.08 -15.85 -1.53
N GLU A 232 15.18 -15.08 -1.42
CA GLU A 232 16.02 -14.65 -2.55
C GLU A 232 16.92 -15.78 -3.06
N TYR A 233 17.42 -16.64 -2.17
CA TYR A 233 18.32 -17.74 -2.49
C TYR A 233 17.73 -18.80 -3.45
N LYS A 234 16.40 -18.78 -3.71
CA LYS A 234 15.69 -19.84 -4.46
C LYS A 234 14.98 -19.47 -5.75
N SER A 235 14.78 -18.18 -6.07
CA SER A 235 13.99 -17.85 -7.27
C SER A 235 14.74 -17.98 -8.60
N MET A 236 16.03 -18.37 -8.58
CA MET A 236 16.85 -18.45 -9.81
C MET A 236 16.93 -19.85 -10.42
N GLN A 237 16.53 -20.90 -9.70
CA GLN A 237 16.49 -22.26 -10.23
C GLN A 237 15.19 -22.91 -9.79
N HIS A 238 14.47 -23.55 -10.71
CA HIS A 238 13.13 -24.09 -10.49
C HIS A 238 13.06 -25.26 -9.46
N ASN A 239 14.08 -25.43 -8.61
CA ASN A 239 14.13 -26.36 -7.48
C ASN A 239 14.43 -25.62 -6.17
N ILE A 240 13.65 -25.92 -5.14
CA ILE A 240 13.72 -25.31 -3.81
C ILE A 240 14.92 -25.91 -3.04
N ILE A 241 16.16 -25.45 -3.27
CA ILE A 241 17.36 -25.90 -2.52
C ILE A 241 17.61 -25.04 -1.26
N LEU A 242 17.23 -25.53 -0.07
CA LEU A 242 17.44 -24.80 1.21
C LEU A 242 18.94 -24.88 1.59
N GLU A 243 19.48 -23.87 2.29
CA GLU A 243 20.82 -23.99 2.91
C GLU A 243 20.83 -25.14 3.94
N ASP A 244 21.99 -25.78 4.15
CA ASP A 244 22.17 -26.93 5.07
C ASP A 244 21.75 -26.65 6.54
N ASN A 245 21.48 -25.38 6.89
CA ASN A 245 21.05 -24.93 8.22
C ASN A 245 19.66 -24.30 8.24
N ALA A 246 18.87 -24.43 7.17
CA ALA A 246 17.58 -23.78 7.06
C ALA A 246 16.60 -24.21 8.15
N GLU A 247 16.62 -25.47 8.57
CA GLU A 247 15.80 -25.97 9.67
C GLU A 247 16.09 -25.22 10.98
N THR A 248 17.37 -25.11 11.36
CA THR A 248 17.80 -24.36 12.55
C THR A 248 17.44 -22.88 12.48
N LYS A 249 17.56 -22.26 11.29
CA LYS A 249 17.17 -20.86 11.08
C LYS A 249 15.66 -20.65 11.18
N LEU A 250 14.87 -21.57 10.63
CA LEU A 250 13.41 -21.53 10.72
C LEU A 250 12.93 -21.71 12.18
N GLU A 251 13.59 -22.58 12.94
CA GLU A 251 13.29 -22.76 14.36
C GLU A 251 13.65 -21.54 15.21
N ASP A 252 14.80 -20.89 14.96
CA ASP A 252 15.20 -19.64 15.62
C ASP A 252 14.24 -18.49 15.29
N ILE A 253 13.84 -18.37 14.02
CA ILE A 253 12.82 -17.40 13.58
C ILE A 253 11.48 -17.67 14.28
N SER A 254 11.05 -18.92 14.40
CA SER A 254 9.81 -19.29 15.08
C SER A 254 9.83 -18.90 16.56
N LYS A 255 10.92 -19.24 17.28
CA LYS A 255 11.08 -18.89 18.71
C LYS A 255 11.03 -17.38 18.95
N LYS A 256 11.66 -16.60 18.07
CA LYS A 256 11.63 -15.13 18.13
C LYS A 256 10.25 -14.54 17.82
N LEU A 257 9.48 -15.17 16.93
CA LEU A 257 8.10 -14.76 16.61
C LEU A 257 7.12 -15.00 17.78
N ASP A 258 7.30 -16.08 18.52
CA ASP A 258 6.47 -16.39 19.69
C ASP A 258 6.66 -15.35 20.80
N ALA A 259 7.85 -14.80 20.93
CA ALA A 259 8.17 -13.72 21.88
C ALA A 259 7.56 -12.35 21.52
N ILE A 260 7.16 -12.13 20.25
CA ILE A 260 6.49 -10.89 19.77
C ILE A 260 4.96 -10.95 19.98
N SER A 261 4.43 -12.13 20.31
CA SER A 261 2.98 -12.38 20.40
C SER A 261 2.47 -12.45 21.86
N GLN A 262 3.35 -12.21 22.84
CA GLN A 262 3.05 -12.10 24.27
C GLN A 262 3.09 -10.65 24.70
#